data_AF-A0A8R2JX25-F1
#
_entry.id   AF-A0A8R2JX25-F1
#
_cell.length_a   1.000
_cell.length_b   1.000
_cell.length_c   1.000
_cell.angle_alpha   90.00
_cell.angle_beta   90.00
_cell.angle_gamma   90.00
#
_symmetry.space_group_name_H-M   'P 1'
#
loop_
_entity.id
_entity.type
_entity.pdbx_description
1 polymer ?
#
loop_
_entity_poly.entity_id
_entity_poly.type
_entity_poly.pdbx_seq_one_letter_code
_entity_poly.pdbx_strand_id
1 'polypeptide(L)'
;MEPNSISAEFTLTSSSLAFFIRPASNESVEIKLAFLKSHPIQPLVLSNDKLPFDPQKMYYQTLSDSQKVQRKWLSYCSYSKRIFCTTCMTFCPRRENISNLVTGLEVLNSKNVYGTVKKHEQSKTHGEAVSALLQANLNKNIESCININLREIHSKEVEFNRLVIKRLIDIIMFIGRQGLDFRGKDEAAYSLEDRTINHGNFLELVLLIKDYDVVLNMHVKNCIELSKKRKAGGKKNNNTLSQTRGRGSLVTFLSKTFINKIVLVIGNLLREKIVNELKEAQSFRTLIRLPLYTPSSKILAFSC
;
A
#
# COMPACT_ATOMS: atom_id res chain seq x y z
N MET A 1 -9.91 -2.74 36.36
CA MET A 1 -11.17 -3.27 35.81
C MET A 1 -10.81 -4.13 34.62
N GLU A 2 -10.58 -5.41 34.90
CA GLU A 2 -10.21 -6.43 33.92
C GLU A 2 -11.44 -6.89 33.13
N PRO A 3 -11.32 -7.20 31.83
CA PRO A 3 -12.41 -7.81 31.08
C PRO A 3 -12.36 -9.35 31.19
N ASN A 4 -13.34 -9.88 31.92
CA ASN A 4 -13.99 -11.19 31.84
C ASN A 4 -13.30 -12.28 31.01
N SER A 5 -12.63 -13.17 31.73
CA SER A 5 -12.40 -14.57 31.39
C SER A 5 -13.74 -15.34 31.32
N ILE A 6 -14.19 -15.67 30.11
CA ILE A 6 -15.26 -16.65 29.91
C ILE A 6 -14.64 -18.04 29.94
N SER A 7 -14.81 -18.72 31.07
CA SER A 7 -14.61 -20.16 31.24
C SER A 7 -15.70 -20.92 30.47
N ALA A 8 -15.36 -21.46 29.30
CA ALA A 8 -16.23 -22.39 28.59
C ALA A 8 -15.97 -23.81 29.09
N GLU A 9 -16.88 -24.35 29.92
CA GLU A 9 -16.98 -25.78 30.19
C GLU A 9 -17.35 -26.51 28.90
N PHE A 10 -16.44 -27.34 28.39
CA PHE A 10 -16.67 -28.14 27.18
C PHE A 10 -17.13 -29.55 27.59
N THR A 11 -18.42 -29.84 27.42
CA THR A 11 -19.01 -31.17 27.61
C THR A 11 -18.61 -32.09 26.45
N LEU A 12 -17.90 -33.19 26.77
CA LEU A 12 -17.31 -34.12 25.81
C LEU A 12 -18.31 -35.21 25.40
N THR A 13 -18.62 -35.30 24.10
CA THR A 13 -19.33 -36.43 23.48
C THR A 13 -18.47 -37.05 22.36
N SER A 14 -18.87 -38.21 21.78
CA SER A 14 -18.17 -38.89 20.68
C SER A 14 -17.97 -38.01 19.42
N SER A 15 -18.66 -36.86 19.36
CA SER A 15 -18.44 -35.75 18.42
C SER A 15 -17.00 -35.20 18.43
N SER A 16 -16.28 -35.29 19.55
CA SER A 16 -14.92 -34.73 19.72
C SER A 16 -13.85 -35.43 18.87
N LEU A 17 -14.04 -36.70 18.52
CA LEU A 17 -13.16 -37.45 17.62
C LEU A 17 -13.30 -37.00 16.16
N ALA A 18 -14.50 -36.55 15.76
CA ALA A 18 -14.78 -36.16 14.38
C ALA A 18 -13.90 -35.00 13.91
N PHE A 19 -13.53 -34.08 14.82
CA PHE A 19 -12.62 -32.98 14.55
C PHE A 19 -11.19 -33.42 14.23
N PHE A 20 -10.79 -34.64 14.58
CA PHE A 20 -9.44 -35.15 14.32
C PHE A 20 -9.40 -36.17 13.16
N ILE A 21 -10.47 -36.23 12.35
CA ILE A 21 -10.47 -37.04 11.13
C ILE A 21 -9.70 -36.28 10.04
N ARG A 22 -8.60 -36.88 9.59
CA ARG A 22 -7.75 -36.31 8.55
C ARG A 22 -8.53 -36.20 7.21
N PRO A 23 -8.61 -35.00 6.59
CA PRO A 23 -9.18 -34.86 5.25
C PRO A 23 -8.43 -35.71 4.22
N ALA A 24 -9.14 -36.31 3.27
CA ALA A 24 -8.50 -37.12 2.24
C ALA A 24 -7.57 -36.27 1.34
N SER A 25 -6.53 -36.89 0.78
CA SER A 25 -5.49 -36.16 0.04
C SER A 25 -6.02 -35.48 -1.22
N ASN A 26 -7.06 -36.04 -1.84
CA ASN A 26 -7.75 -35.54 -3.03
C ASN A 26 -8.85 -34.52 -2.73
N GLU A 27 -9.13 -34.20 -1.46
CA GLU A 27 -10.13 -33.19 -1.09
C GLU A 27 -9.72 -31.79 -1.55
N SER A 28 -10.74 -30.96 -1.78
CA SER A 28 -10.56 -29.59 -2.21
C SER A 28 -9.79 -28.76 -1.16
N VAL A 29 -9.13 -27.71 -1.63
CA VAL A 29 -8.40 -26.78 -0.77
C VAL A 29 -9.36 -26.08 0.20
N GLU A 30 -10.62 -25.91 -0.18
CA GLU A 30 -11.68 -25.35 0.65
C GLU A 30 -11.96 -26.19 1.88
N ILE A 31 -12.10 -27.50 1.72
CA ILE A 31 -12.40 -28.43 2.81
C ILE A 31 -11.20 -28.53 3.75
N LYS A 32 -9.98 -28.60 3.21
CA LYS A 32 -8.74 -28.59 4.01
C LYS A 32 -8.58 -27.31 4.85
N LEU A 33 -8.97 -26.17 4.30
CA LEU A 33 -8.93 -24.90 5.03
C LEU A 33 -10.09 -24.77 6.04
N ALA A 34 -11.27 -25.32 5.74
CA ALA A 34 -12.38 -25.36 6.69
C ALA A 34 -12.04 -26.21 7.92
N PHE A 35 -11.39 -27.36 7.73
CA PHE A 35 -10.83 -28.17 8.80
C PHE A 35 -9.88 -27.36 9.69
N LEU A 36 -8.98 -26.55 9.11
CA LEU A 36 -8.08 -25.73 9.91
C LEU A 36 -8.77 -24.63 10.71
N LYS A 37 -10.00 -24.21 10.36
CA LYS A 37 -10.75 -23.20 11.13
C LYS A 37 -11.25 -23.72 12.48
N SER A 38 -11.49 -25.02 12.61
CA SER A 38 -11.87 -25.65 13.89
C SER A 38 -10.67 -25.99 14.78
N HIS A 39 -9.47 -25.57 14.38
CA HIS A 39 -8.21 -25.83 15.08
C HIS A 39 -7.43 -24.52 15.29
N PRO A 40 -6.51 -24.46 16.27
CA PRO A 40 -6.10 -25.55 17.14
C PRO A 40 -7.01 -25.76 18.35
N ILE A 41 -7.14 -27.02 18.79
CA ILE A 41 -7.82 -27.37 20.05
C ILE A 41 -6.73 -27.57 21.11
N GLN A 42 -6.64 -26.64 22.05
CA GLN A 42 -5.58 -26.56 23.07
C GLN A 42 -6.18 -26.33 24.47
N PRO A 43 -6.81 -27.35 25.08
CA PRO A 43 -7.36 -27.22 26.42
C PRO A 43 -6.25 -26.97 27.45
N LEU A 44 -6.55 -26.20 28.49
CA LEU A 44 -5.62 -25.95 29.62
C LEU A 44 -5.91 -26.86 30.82
N VAL A 45 -7.13 -27.38 30.93
CA VAL A 45 -7.61 -28.30 31.98
C VAL A 45 -8.57 -29.30 31.33
N LEU A 46 -8.55 -30.56 31.78
CA LEU A 46 -9.56 -31.56 31.43
C LEU A 46 -10.57 -31.64 32.57
N SER A 47 -11.84 -31.87 32.27
CA SER A 47 -13.03 -31.66 33.11
C SER A 47 -12.99 -32.16 34.57
N ASN A 48 -11.98 -32.92 35.00
CA ASN A 48 -11.57 -33.12 36.41
C ASN A 48 -10.13 -33.69 36.56
N ASP A 49 -9.28 -33.62 35.53
CA ASP A 49 -7.94 -34.23 35.50
C ASP A 49 -6.86 -33.25 35.01
N LYS A 50 -5.63 -33.40 35.54
CA LYS A 50 -4.47 -32.67 35.03
C LYS A 50 -4.09 -33.20 33.65
N LEU A 51 -3.68 -32.30 32.76
CA LEU A 51 -3.14 -32.69 31.46
C LEU A 51 -1.88 -33.55 31.64
N PRO A 52 -1.63 -34.53 30.75
CA PRO A 52 -0.45 -35.38 30.83
C PRO A 52 0.86 -34.66 30.45
N PHE A 53 0.81 -33.34 30.27
CA PHE A 53 1.91 -32.48 29.89
C PHE A 53 1.68 -31.05 30.39
N ASP A 54 2.77 -30.31 30.57
CA ASP A 54 2.78 -28.86 30.77
C ASP A 54 2.32 -28.11 29.50
N PRO A 55 1.17 -27.40 29.53
CA PRO A 55 0.63 -26.64 28.40
C PRO A 55 1.55 -25.52 27.92
N GLN A 56 2.30 -24.87 28.83
CA GLN A 56 3.20 -23.77 28.47
C GLN A 56 4.33 -24.27 27.59
N LYS A 57 4.92 -25.43 27.92
CA LYS A 57 5.99 -26.04 27.12
C LYS A 57 5.49 -26.67 25.83
N MET A 58 4.26 -27.19 25.79
CA MET A 58 3.69 -27.80 24.59
C MET A 58 3.17 -26.79 23.58
N TYR A 59 2.35 -25.84 24.01
CA TYR A 59 1.67 -24.93 23.09
C TYR A 59 2.48 -23.70 22.72
N TYR A 60 3.57 -23.40 23.45
CA TYR A 60 4.42 -22.26 23.17
C TYR A 60 5.87 -22.66 22.92
N GLN A 61 6.50 -21.98 21.97
CA GLN A 61 7.93 -22.00 21.73
C GLN A 61 8.53 -20.72 22.30
N THR A 62 9.69 -20.82 22.97
CA THR A 62 10.46 -19.66 23.43
C THR A 62 11.59 -19.39 22.44
N LEU A 63 11.64 -18.18 21.89
CA LEU A 63 12.71 -17.71 21.02
C LEU A 63 13.91 -17.24 21.85
N SER A 64 15.04 -17.02 21.18
CA SER A 64 16.28 -16.50 21.79
C SER A 64 16.06 -15.21 22.59
N ASP A 65 15.09 -14.38 22.19
CA ASP A 65 14.81 -13.08 22.79
C ASP A 65 13.77 -13.16 23.93
N SER A 66 13.58 -14.34 24.53
CA SER A 66 12.55 -14.63 25.56
C SER A 66 11.09 -14.42 25.11
N GLN A 67 10.84 -14.12 23.83
CA GLN A 67 9.50 -14.02 23.27
C GLN A 67 8.87 -15.42 23.13
N LYS A 68 7.60 -15.54 23.55
CA LYS A 68 6.81 -16.78 23.43
C LYS A 68 5.92 -16.73 22.19
N VAL A 69 6.07 -17.70 21.28
CA VAL A 69 5.24 -17.85 20.08
C VAL A 69 4.33 -19.07 20.24
N GLN A 70 3.04 -18.91 20.02
CA GLN A 70 2.06 -20.00 20.10
C GLN A 70 2.14 -20.92 18.87
N ARG A 71 2.18 -22.22 19.10
CA ARG A 71 2.11 -23.27 18.07
C ARG A 71 0.68 -23.45 17.59
N LYS A 72 0.26 -22.64 16.62
CA LYS A 72 -1.09 -22.70 16.04
C LYS A 72 -1.40 -24.00 15.25
N TRP A 73 -0.37 -24.78 14.93
CA TRP A 73 -0.48 -26.04 14.19
C TRP A 73 -0.72 -27.27 15.09
N LEU A 74 -0.60 -27.13 16.41
CA LEU A 74 -0.65 -28.26 17.36
C LEU A 74 -2.05 -28.36 17.99
N SER A 75 -2.70 -29.52 17.91
CA SER A 75 -3.98 -29.79 18.58
C SER A 75 -3.92 -31.05 19.42
N TYR A 76 -4.60 -31.03 20.57
CA TYR A 76 -4.70 -32.16 21.49
C TYR A 76 -6.12 -32.71 21.53
N CYS A 77 -6.25 -34.03 21.36
CA CYS A 77 -7.51 -34.74 21.52
C CYS A 77 -7.56 -35.37 22.92
N SER A 78 -8.46 -34.87 23.78
CA SER A 78 -8.65 -35.36 25.14
C SER A 78 -9.12 -36.81 25.21
N TYR A 79 -9.98 -37.21 24.28
CA TYR A 79 -10.55 -38.57 24.22
C TYR A 79 -9.49 -39.63 23.88
N SER A 80 -8.72 -39.41 22.81
CA SER A 80 -7.68 -40.35 22.38
C SER A 80 -6.34 -40.14 23.10
N LYS A 81 -6.22 -39.09 23.92
CA LYS A 81 -4.99 -38.67 24.61
C LYS A 81 -3.79 -38.51 23.66
N ARG A 82 -4.05 -38.04 22.44
CA ARG A 82 -3.07 -37.88 21.36
C ARG A 82 -2.92 -36.44 20.91
N ILE A 83 -1.72 -36.08 20.46
CA ILE A 83 -1.40 -34.78 19.88
C ILE A 83 -1.24 -34.92 18.36
N PHE A 84 -1.77 -33.93 17.65
CA PHE A 84 -1.78 -33.87 16.20
C PHE A 84 -1.17 -32.56 15.68
N CYS A 85 -0.51 -32.63 14.52
CA CYS A 85 -0.18 -31.47 13.71
C CYS A 85 -1.25 -31.28 12.63
N THR A 86 -2.15 -30.33 12.81
CA THR A 86 -3.31 -30.11 11.93
C THR A 86 -2.89 -29.64 10.54
N THR A 87 -1.81 -28.86 10.45
CA THR A 87 -1.19 -28.44 9.19
C THR A 87 -0.63 -29.63 8.41
N CYS A 88 0.06 -30.56 9.07
CA CYS A 88 0.56 -31.76 8.39
C CYS A 88 -0.54 -32.78 8.10
N MET A 89 -1.60 -32.86 8.91
CA MET A 89 -2.78 -33.67 8.58
C MET A 89 -3.40 -33.21 7.26
N THR A 90 -3.47 -31.90 7.02
CA THR A 90 -4.16 -31.33 5.85
C THR A 90 -3.28 -31.27 4.59
N PHE A 91 -2.02 -30.89 4.73
CA PHE A 91 -1.15 -30.56 3.58
C PHE A 91 0.07 -31.47 3.39
N CYS A 92 0.30 -32.48 4.24
CA CYS A 92 1.41 -33.40 4.03
C CYS A 92 1.10 -34.42 2.92
N PRO A 93 1.96 -34.58 1.89
CA PRO A 93 1.82 -35.64 0.90
C PRO A 93 1.98 -37.02 1.56
N ARG A 94 1.29 -38.04 1.04
CA ARG A 94 1.49 -39.46 1.42
C ARG A 94 2.87 -39.89 0.88
N ARG A 95 3.92 -39.68 1.68
CA ARG A 95 5.24 -40.28 1.49
C ARG A 95 5.43 -41.39 2.53
N GLU A 96 6.38 -42.28 2.31
CA GLU A 96 6.63 -43.48 3.13
C GLU A 96 7.00 -43.18 4.60
N ASN A 97 7.37 -41.93 4.93
CA ASN A 97 7.76 -41.49 6.28
C ASN A 97 6.83 -40.39 6.82
N ILE A 98 5.60 -40.75 7.17
CA ILE A 98 4.63 -39.84 7.79
C ILE A 98 4.99 -39.65 9.28
N SER A 99 5.08 -38.40 9.73
CA SER A 99 5.29 -38.08 11.15
C SER A 99 4.19 -38.68 12.03
N ASN A 100 4.55 -39.19 13.21
CA ASN A 100 3.60 -39.69 14.21
C ASN A 100 2.57 -38.62 14.64
N LEU A 101 2.89 -37.33 14.47
CA LEU A 101 1.96 -36.23 14.73
C LEU A 101 0.84 -36.10 13.68
N VAL A 102 0.92 -36.82 12.56
CA VAL A 102 -0.17 -36.89 11.57
C VAL A 102 -1.15 -38.01 11.90
N THR A 103 -0.66 -39.12 12.44
CA THR A 103 -1.47 -40.28 12.88
C THR A 103 -1.92 -40.19 14.34
N GLY A 104 -1.34 -39.26 15.10
CA GLY A 104 -1.65 -38.98 16.49
C GLY A 104 -0.57 -39.54 17.42
N LEU A 105 0.21 -38.63 18.01
CA LEU A 105 1.26 -38.99 18.97
C LEU A 105 0.65 -39.19 20.35
N GLU A 106 0.75 -40.40 20.90
CA GLU A 106 0.34 -40.68 22.28
C GLU A 106 1.27 -40.00 23.27
N VAL A 107 0.69 -39.21 24.17
CA VAL A 107 1.47 -38.41 25.11
C VAL A 107 2.01 -39.24 26.27
N LEU A 108 1.23 -40.20 26.76
CA LEU A 108 1.56 -41.00 27.94
C LEU A 108 2.66 -42.03 27.70
N ASN A 109 2.77 -42.55 26.47
CA ASN A 109 3.74 -43.60 26.11
C ASN A 109 5.07 -43.07 25.56
N SER A 110 5.18 -41.75 25.37
CA SER A 110 6.34 -41.15 24.71
C SER A 110 7.32 -40.61 25.74
N LYS A 111 8.52 -41.22 25.76
CA LYS A 111 9.61 -40.86 26.69
C LYS A 111 10.09 -39.39 26.55
N ASN A 112 9.83 -38.74 25.41
CA ASN A 112 10.21 -37.35 25.16
C ASN A 112 9.27 -36.67 24.14
N VAL A 113 8.05 -36.36 24.57
CA VAL A 113 7.03 -35.71 23.72
C VAL A 113 7.49 -34.32 23.28
N TYR A 114 8.06 -33.52 24.20
CA TYR A 114 8.53 -32.17 23.91
C TYR A 114 9.63 -32.15 22.84
N GLY A 115 10.61 -33.05 22.95
CA GLY A 115 11.68 -33.20 21.96
C GLY A 115 11.14 -33.63 20.61
N THR A 116 10.13 -34.52 20.60
CA THR A 116 9.47 -34.96 19.35
C THR A 116 8.74 -33.81 18.66
N VAL A 117 7.99 -33.00 19.41
CA VAL A 117 7.31 -31.80 18.89
C VAL A 117 8.32 -30.81 18.32
N LYS A 118 9.42 -30.55 19.03
CA LYS A 118 10.48 -29.63 18.57
C LYS A 118 11.19 -30.15 17.31
N LYS A 119 11.50 -31.45 17.24
CA LYS A 119 12.08 -32.08 16.05
C LYS A 119 11.14 -32.01 14.84
N HIS A 120 9.83 -32.20 15.06
CA HIS A 120 8.84 -32.08 14.00
C HIS A 120 8.72 -30.64 13.49
N GLU A 121 8.69 -29.66 14.37
CA GLU A 121 8.68 -28.23 14.03
C GLU A 121 9.85 -27.85 13.10
N GLN A 122 11.02 -28.45 13.32
CA GLN A 122 12.23 -28.24 12.51
C GLN A 122 12.32 -29.16 11.27
N SER A 123 11.36 -30.06 11.07
CA SER A 123 11.42 -31.04 9.99
C SER A 123 11.04 -30.43 8.64
N LYS A 124 11.68 -30.90 7.57
CA LYS A 124 11.37 -30.49 6.19
C LYS A 124 9.90 -30.74 5.83
N THR A 125 9.32 -31.84 6.30
CA THR A 125 7.93 -32.22 6.02
C THR A 125 6.93 -31.23 6.63
N HIS A 126 7.22 -30.71 7.83
CA HIS A 126 6.42 -29.64 8.43
C HIS A 126 6.54 -28.34 7.63
N GLY A 127 7.75 -27.94 7.26
CA GLY A 127 7.99 -26.75 6.43
C GLY A 127 7.26 -26.81 5.07
N GLU A 128 7.30 -27.96 4.40
CA GLU A 128 6.57 -28.19 3.14
C GLU A 128 5.04 -28.04 3.33
N ALA A 129 4.49 -28.63 4.40
CA ALA A 129 3.05 -28.51 4.70
C ALA A 129 2.63 -27.08 5.06
N VAL A 130 3.45 -26.34 5.79
CA VAL A 130 3.21 -24.92 6.11
C VAL A 130 3.27 -24.07 4.84
N SER A 131 4.24 -24.30 3.95
CA SER A 131 4.33 -23.60 2.66
C SER A 131 3.09 -23.86 1.80
N ALA A 132 2.61 -25.09 1.75
CA ALA A 132 1.38 -25.44 1.00
C ALA A 132 0.13 -24.77 1.61
N LEU A 133 0.04 -24.69 2.94
CA LEU A 133 -1.02 -23.94 3.62
C LEU A 133 -0.97 -22.44 3.29
N LEU A 134 0.22 -21.84 3.28
CA LEU A 134 0.38 -20.43 2.91
C LEU A 134 -0.04 -20.19 1.45
N GLN A 135 0.38 -21.04 0.53
CA GLN A 135 -0.02 -20.97 -0.88
C GLN A 135 -1.55 -21.12 -1.05
N ALA A 136 -2.17 -22.06 -0.33
CA ALA A 136 -3.62 -22.23 -0.32
C ALA A 136 -4.36 -20.98 0.19
N ASN A 137 -3.86 -20.35 1.25
CA ASN A 137 -4.41 -19.10 1.77
C ASN A 137 -4.16 -17.91 0.82
N LEU A 138 -3.00 -17.86 0.17
CA LEU A 138 -2.67 -16.84 -0.80
C LEU A 138 -3.56 -16.95 -2.03
N ASN A 139 -3.78 -18.14 -2.57
CA ASN A 139 -4.66 -18.38 -3.72
C ASN A 139 -6.10 -17.91 -3.49
N LYS A 140 -6.61 -18.03 -2.26
CA LYS A 140 -7.92 -17.46 -1.88
C LYS A 140 -7.91 -15.94 -1.68
N ASN A 141 -6.76 -15.36 -1.35
CA ASN A 141 -6.60 -13.95 -1.04
C ASN A 141 -5.88 -13.17 -2.16
N ILE A 142 -5.69 -13.73 -3.36
CA ILE A 142 -5.00 -13.06 -4.49
C ILE A 142 -5.66 -11.69 -4.74
N GLU A 143 -7.00 -11.66 -4.76
CA GLU A 143 -7.76 -10.42 -4.93
C GLU A 143 -7.51 -9.42 -3.79
N SER A 144 -7.39 -9.89 -2.54
CA SER A 144 -7.09 -9.02 -1.38
C SER A 144 -5.64 -8.48 -1.43
N CYS A 145 -4.66 -9.32 -1.77
CA CYS A 145 -3.25 -8.93 -1.82
C CYS A 145 -2.95 -7.98 -2.99
N ILE A 146 -3.51 -8.25 -4.17
CA ILE A 146 -3.42 -7.35 -5.33
C ILE A 146 -4.04 -5.99 -4.97
N ASN A 147 -5.23 -5.99 -4.35
CA ASN A 147 -5.89 -4.75 -3.94
C ASN A 147 -5.11 -3.95 -2.90
N ILE A 148 -4.47 -4.60 -1.92
CA ILE A 148 -3.63 -3.92 -0.92
C ILE A 148 -2.41 -3.28 -1.60
N ASN A 149 -1.67 -4.03 -2.43
CA ASN A 149 -0.49 -3.51 -3.12
C ASN A 149 -0.83 -2.35 -4.07
N LEU A 150 -1.92 -2.46 -4.84
CA LEU A 150 -2.39 -1.38 -5.71
C LEU A 150 -2.78 -0.13 -4.92
N ARG A 151 -3.45 -0.28 -3.76
CA ARG A 151 -3.80 0.85 -2.89
C ARG A 151 -2.56 1.53 -2.33
N GLU A 152 -1.55 0.77 -1.90
CA GLU A 152 -0.30 1.33 -1.41
C GLU A 152 0.47 2.11 -2.48
N ILE A 153 0.58 1.54 -3.69
CA ILE A 153 1.21 2.22 -4.83
C ILE A 153 0.46 3.51 -5.16
N HIS A 154 -0.87 3.45 -5.27
CA HIS A 154 -1.70 4.63 -5.54
C HIS A 154 -1.57 5.68 -4.43
N SER A 155 -1.53 5.28 -3.17
CA SER A 155 -1.34 6.20 -2.04
C SER A 155 0.01 6.92 -2.11
N LYS A 156 1.08 6.20 -2.47
CA LYS A 156 2.42 6.78 -2.66
C LYS A 156 2.45 7.76 -3.84
N GLU A 157 1.77 7.42 -4.94
CA GLU A 157 1.66 8.31 -6.11
C GLU A 157 0.90 9.59 -5.78
N VAL A 158 -0.23 9.49 -5.06
CA VAL A 158 -1.00 10.66 -4.61
C VAL A 158 -0.14 11.58 -3.72
N GLU A 159 0.61 11.01 -2.79
CA GLU A 159 1.47 11.81 -1.90
C GLU A 159 2.62 12.46 -2.67
N PHE A 160 3.27 11.72 -3.57
CA PHE A 160 4.29 12.28 -4.46
C PHE A 160 3.72 13.45 -5.29
N ASN A 161 2.52 13.28 -5.86
CA ASN A 161 1.87 14.31 -6.66
C ASN A 161 1.53 15.57 -5.84
N ARG A 162 1.06 15.42 -4.59
CA ARG A 162 0.83 16.55 -3.68
C ARG A 162 2.12 17.33 -3.40
N LEU A 163 3.21 16.60 -3.16
CA LEU A 163 4.52 17.21 -2.94
C LEU A 163 4.97 18.02 -4.16
N VAL A 164 4.83 17.48 -5.36
CA VAL A 164 5.15 18.21 -6.61
C VAL A 164 4.28 19.46 -6.74
N ILE A 165 2.96 19.34 -6.61
CA ILE A 165 2.03 20.46 -6.78
C ILE A 165 2.34 21.59 -5.80
N LYS A 166 2.67 21.28 -4.55
CA LYS A 166 3.07 22.27 -3.53
C LYS A 166 4.22 23.16 -4.04
N ARG A 167 5.27 22.55 -4.58
CA ARG A 167 6.44 23.26 -5.11
C ARG A 167 6.09 24.11 -6.33
N LEU A 168 5.23 23.60 -7.21
CA LEU A 168 4.77 24.36 -8.37
C LEU A 168 3.92 25.57 -7.97
N ILE A 169 3.10 25.46 -6.93
CA ILE A 169 2.36 26.59 -6.37
C ILE A 169 3.32 27.64 -5.81
N ASP A 170 4.35 27.23 -5.07
CA ASP A 170 5.36 28.16 -4.52
C ASP A 170 6.07 28.95 -5.64
N ILE A 171 6.42 28.26 -6.73
CA ILE A 171 6.99 28.87 -7.94
C ILE A 171 6.00 29.86 -8.58
N ILE A 172 4.73 29.49 -8.73
CA ILE A 172 3.70 30.37 -9.30
C ILE A 172 3.51 31.62 -8.45
N MET A 173 3.45 31.46 -7.13
CA MET A 173 3.33 32.56 -6.17
C MET A 173 4.54 33.49 -6.22
N PHE A 174 5.76 32.93 -6.38
CA PHE A 174 6.97 33.72 -6.57
C PHE A 174 6.89 34.59 -7.83
N ILE A 175 6.59 33.98 -8.99
CA ILE A 175 6.49 34.69 -10.27
C ILE A 175 5.42 35.78 -10.22
N GLY A 176 4.24 35.46 -9.68
CA GLY A 176 3.15 36.41 -9.50
C GLY A 176 3.52 37.59 -8.60
N ARG A 177 4.24 37.35 -7.50
CA ARG A 177 4.71 38.41 -6.60
C ARG A 177 5.75 39.32 -7.25
N GLN A 178 6.61 38.78 -8.12
CA GLN A 178 7.62 39.55 -8.85
C GLN A 178 7.05 40.27 -10.08
N GLY A 179 5.80 39.98 -10.48
CA GLY A 179 5.21 40.53 -11.71
C GLY A 179 5.90 40.02 -12.98
N LEU A 180 6.46 38.81 -12.94
CA LEU A 180 7.17 38.21 -14.07
C LEU A 180 6.20 37.48 -15.01
N ASP A 181 6.51 37.49 -16.30
CA ASP A 181 5.77 36.72 -17.29
C ASP A 181 5.99 35.22 -17.09
N PHE A 182 4.92 34.42 -17.10
CA PHE A 182 5.03 32.98 -16.86
C PHE A 182 5.60 32.20 -18.04
N ARG A 183 5.36 32.66 -19.28
CA ARG A 183 5.37 31.84 -20.50
C ARG A 183 6.54 32.17 -21.42
N GLY A 184 7.03 31.14 -22.11
CA GLY A 184 8.11 31.23 -23.11
C GLY A 184 7.64 30.95 -24.53
N LYS A 185 8.58 30.95 -25.48
CA LYS A 185 8.28 30.62 -26.89
C LYS A 185 8.05 29.12 -27.10
N ASP A 186 8.79 28.27 -26.38
CA ASP A 186 8.66 26.82 -26.47
C ASP A 186 8.57 26.20 -25.07
N GLU A 187 7.46 25.51 -24.79
CA GLU A 187 7.17 24.88 -23.50
C GLU A 187 7.11 23.35 -23.61
N ALA A 188 7.66 22.78 -24.69
CA ALA A 188 7.60 21.35 -24.90
C ALA A 188 8.49 20.59 -23.91
N ALA A 189 7.91 19.65 -23.16
CA ALA A 189 8.66 18.91 -22.14
C ALA A 189 9.89 18.13 -22.69
N TYR A 190 9.91 17.76 -23.98
CA TYR A 190 11.07 17.08 -24.57
C TYR A 190 12.24 18.02 -24.86
N SER A 191 12.01 19.33 -24.95
CA SER A 191 13.05 20.34 -25.20
C SER A 191 13.55 21.00 -23.93
N LEU A 192 13.01 20.67 -22.75
CA LEU A 192 13.42 21.24 -21.44
C LEU A 192 14.89 21.05 -21.04
N GLU A 193 15.63 20.18 -21.74
CA GLU A 193 17.07 20.01 -21.53
C GLU A 193 17.91 20.94 -22.42
N ASP A 194 17.30 21.56 -23.43
CA ASP A 194 17.95 22.44 -24.39
C ASP A 194 18.04 23.87 -23.85
N ARG A 195 19.21 24.22 -23.30
CA ARG A 195 19.49 25.56 -22.74
C ARG A 195 19.54 26.67 -23.79
N THR A 196 19.48 26.35 -25.09
CA THR A 196 19.44 27.37 -26.15
C THR A 196 18.03 27.93 -26.37
N ILE A 197 17.02 27.26 -25.81
CA ILE A 197 15.61 27.59 -25.97
C ILE A 197 15.12 28.34 -24.73
N ASN A 198 14.37 29.42 -24.93
CA ASN A 198 13.70 30.11 -23.83
C ASN A 198 12.35 29.44 -23.51
N HIS A 199 12.30 28.73 -22.38
CA HIS A 199 11.10 28.04 -21.90
C HIS A 199 10.15 28.91 -21.07
N GLY A 200 10.52 30.17 -20.81
CA GLY A 200 9.75 31.11 -19.99
C GLY A 200 10.05 30.96 -18.50
N ASN A 201 9.79 32.02 -17.73
CA ASN A 201 10.25 32.12 -16.34
C ASN A 201 9.73 31.00 -15.44
N PHE A 202 8.53 30.46 -15.72
CA PHE A 202 8.00 29.33 -14.96
C PHE A 202 8.85 28.07 -15.13
N LEU A 203 9.10 27.65 -16.36
CA LEU A 203 9.85 26.43 -16.63
C LEU A 203 11.32 26.59 -16.27
N GLU A 204 11.92 27.77 -16.50
CA GLU A 204 13.28 28.06 -16.05
C GLU A 204 13.44 27.98 -14.53
N LEU A 205 12.47 28.49 -13.76
CA LEU A 205 12.54 28.38 -12.29
C LEU A 205 12.34 26.93 -11.82
N VAL A 206 11.46 26.17 -12.47
CA VAL A 206 11.34 24.72 -12.23
C VAL A 206 12.66 24.01 -12.52
N LEU A 207 13.32 24.34 -13.64
CA LEU A 207 14.61 23.76 -14.02
C LEU A 207 15.75 24.15 -13.07
N LEU A 208 15.69 25.33 -12.46
CA LEU A 208 16.64 25.73 -11.41
C LEU A 208 16.41 24.93 -10.12
N ILE A 209 15.17 24.85 -9.65
CA ILE A 209 14.85 24.23 -8.35
C ILE A 209 15.01 22.72 -8.40
N LYS A 210 14.78 22.08 -9.56
CA LYS A 210 14.91 20.62 -9.69
C LYS A 210 16.30 20.11 -9.33
N ASP A 211 17.34 20.93 -9.44
CA ASP A 211 18.72 20.53 -9.14
C ASP A 211 18.95 20.43 -7.63
N TYR A 212 18.09 21.06 -6.83
CA TYR A 212 18.15 21.07 -5.36
C TYR A 212 17.01 20.28 -4.69
N ASP A 213 15.92 19.98 -5.41
CA ASP A 213 14.77 19.24 -4.88
C ASP A 213 14.60 17.88 -5.59
N VAL A 214 14.79 16.79 -4.84
CA VAL A 214 14.73 15.41 -5.35
C VAL A 214 13.35 15.05 -5.92
N VAL A 215 12.27 15.54 -5.30
CA VAL A 215 10.88 15.24 -5.72
C VAL A 215 10.61 15.91 -7.08
N LEU A 216 10.98 17.18 -7.20
CA LEU A 216 10.82 17.94 -8.45
C LEU A 216 11.75 17.39 -9.53
N ASN A 217 12.97 16.99 -9.20
CA ASN A 217 13.91 16.34 -10.13
C ASN A 217 13.29 15.10 -10.77
N MET A 218 12.73 14.22 -9.94
CA MET A 218 12.11 12.98 -10.40
C MET A 218 10.89 13.26 -11.27
N HIS A 219 10.06 14.24 -10.90
CA HIS A 219 8.92 14.66 -11.73
C HIS A 219 9.37 15.20 -13.09
N VAL A 220 10.36 16.11 -13.14
CA VAL A 220 10.85 16.71 -14.38
C VAL A 220 11.45 15.66 -15.31
N LYS A 221 12.27 14.74 -14.79
CA LYS A 221 12.84 13.62 -15.57
C LYS A 221 11.74 12.75 -16.19
N ASN A 222 10.74 12.37 -15.40
CA ASN A 222 9.59 11.59 -15.88
C ASN A 222 8.84 12.34 -16.99
N CYS A 223 8.61 13.66 -16.83
CA CYS A 223 7.96 14.49 -17.85
C CYS A 223 8.74 14.48 -19.17
N ILE A 224 10.07 14.66 -19.12
CA ILE A 224 10.93 14.70 -20.30
C ILE A 224 10.94 13.33 -20.99
N GLU A 225 11.10 12.23 -20.23
CA GLU A 225 11.16 10.87 -20.78
C GLU A 225 9.86 10.49 -21.49
N LEU A 226 8.70 10.73 -20.86
CA LEU A 226 7.40 10.47 -21.46
C LEU A 226 7.17 11.32 -22.73
N SER A 227 7.63 12.57 -22.72
CA SER A 227 7.54 13.46 -23.87
C SER A 227 8.44 13.00 -25.04
N LYS A 228 9.68 12.59 -24.76
CA LYS A 228 10.62 12.03 -25.74
C LYS A 228 10.07 10.74 -26.37
N LYS A 229 9.53 9.81 -25.55
CA LYS A 229 8.89 8.57 -26.03
C LYS A 229 7.76 8.85 -27.02
N ARG A 230 6.91 9.84 -26.73
CA ARG A 230 5.82 10.26 -27.63
C ARG A 230 6.34 10.85 -28.94
N LYS A 231 7.36 11.70 -28.88
CA LYS A 231 7.98 12.30 -30.08
C LYS A 231 8.60 11.24 -30.99
N ALA A 232 9.21 10.20 -30.41
CA ALA A 232 9.77 9.06 -31.14
C ALA A 232 8.68 8.15 -31.74
N GLY A 233 7.62 7.86 -30.99
CA GLY A 233 6.48 7.07 -31.46
C GLY A 233 5.69 7.73 -32.60
N GLY A 234 5.65 9.07 -32.63
CA GLY A 234 5.03 9.84 -33.72
C GLY A 234 5.79 9.80 -35.05
N LYS A 235 7.03 9.29 -35.10
CA LYS A 235 7.83 9.15 -36.32
C LYS A 235 7.78 7.75 -36.95
N LYS A 236 7.15 6.75 -36.32
CA LYS A 236 7.03 5.40 -36.88
C LYS A 236 5.73 5.25 -37.69
N ASN A 237 5.92 5.19 -39.01
CA ASN A 237 5.10 4.57 -40.07
C ASN A 237 3.76 5.22 -40.47
N ASN A 238 3.72 5.67 -41.73
CA ASN A 238 2.50 6.06 -42.47
C ASN A 238 1.60 4.87 -42.87
N ASN A 239 1.92 3.62 -42.51
CA ASN A 239 1.22 2.43 -43.03
C ASN A 239 0.84 1.42 -41.93
N THR A 240 0.29 1.85 -40.79
CA THR A 240 -0.44 0.92 -39.91
C THR A 240 -1.49 1.63 -39.08
N LEU A 241 -2.69 1.07 -39.13
CA LEU A 241 -3.95 1.56 -38.61
C LEU A 241 -3.90 1.84 -37.10
N SER A 242 -4.20 3.09 -36.74
CA SER A 242 -4.80 3.54 -35.47
C SER A 242 -4.34 2.83 -34.18
N GLN A 243 -3.18 3.22 -33.64
CA GLN A 243 -3.03 3.28 -32.18
C GLN A 243 -3.54 4.65 -31.71
N THR A 244 -4.62 4.61 -30.94
CA THR A 244 -5.38 5.77 -30.47
C THR A 244 -4.47 6.82 -29.84
N ARG A 245 -4.46 8.01 -30.44
CA ARG A 245 -3.82 9.24 -29.94
C ARG A 245 -4.57 9.78 -28.71
N GLY A 246 -4.75 8.96 -27.68
CA GLY A 246 -5.35 9.39 -26.43
C GLY A 246 -4.53 10.52 -25.80
N ARG A 247 -5.18 11.65 -25.48
CA ARG A 247 -4.61 12.72 -24.64
C ARG A 247 -4.32 12.26 -23.19
N GLY A 248 -4.68 11.02 -22.84
CA GLY A 248 -4.85 10.58 -21.45
C GLY A 248 -3.60 10.14 -20.68
N SER A 249 -2.46 9.84 -21.31
CA SER A 249 -1.31 9.25 -20.57
C SER A 249 -0.24 10.24 -20.11
N LEU A 250 -0.40 11.54 -20.39
CA LEU A 250 0.58 12.57 -20.02
C LEU A 250 -0.08 13.65 -19.17
N VAL A 251 -0.48 13.30 -17.94
CA VAL A 251 -0.78 14.31 -16.92
C VAL A 251 0.55 14.84 -16.42
N THR A 252 1.13 15.80 -17.14
CA THR A 252 2.32 16.52 -16.67
C THR A 252 1.85 17.77 -15.96
N PHE A 253 2.22 17.92 -14.69
CA PHE A 253 1.92 19.13 -13.93
C PHE A 253 2.65 20.35 -14.50
N LEU A 254 3.63 20.14 -15.39
CA LEU A 254 4.33 21.21 -16.12
C LEU A 254 3.55 21.73 -17.33
N SER A 255 2.44 21.09 -17.72
CA SER A 255 1.69 21.50 -18.90
C SER A 255 1.08 22.90 -18.75
N LYS A 256 1.10 23.67 -19.84
CA LYS A 256 0.51 25.01 -19.91
C LYS A 256 -0.93 25.05 -19.38
N THR A 257 -1.74 24.06 -19.77
CA THR A 257 -3.14 23.97 -19.35
C THR A 257 -3.30 23.73 -17.85
N PHE A 258 -2.49 22.87 -17.25
CA PHE A 258 -2.54 22.60 -15.81
C PHE A 258 -2.10 23.82 -15.00
N ILE A 259 -0.97 24.42 -15.35
CA ILE A 259 -0.46 25.60 -14.67
C ILE A 259 -1.42 26.79 -14.81
N ASN A 260 -2.04 26.99 -15.98
CA ASN A 260 -3.06 28.02 -16.16
C ASN A 260 -4.28 27.79 -15.25
N LYS A 261 -4.70 26.54 -15.01
CA LYS A 261 -5.77 26.23 -14.06
C LYS A 261 -5.38 26.64 -12.64
N ILE A 262 -4.16 26.34 -12.20
CA ILE A 262 -3.67 26.75 -10.87
C ILE A 262 -3.63 28.28 -10.76
N VAL A 263 -3.10 28.97 -11.77
CA VAL A 263 -3.05 30.44 -11.81
C VAL A 263 -4.44 31.04 -11.71
N LEU A 264 -5.44 30.48 -12.40
CA LEU A 264 -6.83 30.93 -12.32
C LEU A 264 -7.42 30.74 -10.91
N VAL A 265 -7.18 29.59 -10.27
CA VAL A 265 -7.64 29.32 -8.90
C VAL A 265 -7.01 30.31 -7.92
N ILE A 266 -5.69 30.49 -7.97
CA ILE A 266 -4.99 31.46 -7.12
C ILE A 266 -5.52 32.88 -7.37
N GLY A 267 -5.71 33.26 -8.63
CA GLY A 267 -6.24 34.57 -9.00
C GLY A 267 -7.67 34.82 -8.50
N ASN A 268 -8.52 33.79 -8.46
CA ASN A 268 -9.86 33.89 -7.89
C ASN A 268 -9.82 34.07 -6.36
N LEU A 269 -9.00 33.28 -5.66
CA LEU A 269 -8.82 33.40 -4.21
C LEU A 269 -8.28 34.77 -3.81
N LEU A 270 -7.32 35.32 -4.58
CA LEU A 270 -6.80 36.67 -4.36
C LEU A 270 -7.88 37.72 -4.59
N ARG A 271 -8.69 37.59 -5.65
CA ARG A 271 -9.81 38.51 -5.92
C ARG A 271 -10.85 38.49 -4.80
N GLU A 272 -11.23 37.33 -4.29
CA GLU A 272 -12.14 37.20 -3.15
C GLU A 272 -11.60 37.92 -1.91
N LYS A 273 -10.30 37.74 -1.62
CA LYS A 273 -9.65 38.42 -0.50
C LYS A 273 -9.66 39.94 -0.66
N ILE A 274 -9.30 40.44 -1.84
CA ILE A 274 -9.34 41.88 -2.15
C ILE A 274 -10.76 42.43 -2.00
N VAL A 275 -11.78 41.71 -2.50
CA VAL A 275 -13.19 42.14 -2.39
C VAL A 275 -13.64 42.21 -0.93
N ASN A 276 -13.21 41.27 -0.09
CA ASN A 276 -13.54 41.31 1.34
C ASN A 276 -12.87 42.50 2.03
N GLU A 277 -11.58 42.74 1.76
CA GLU A 277 -10.86 43.92 2.27
C GLU A 277 -11.50 45.23 1.81
N LEU A 278 -11.98 45.30 0.57
CA LEU A 278 -12.69 46.48 0.04
C LEU A 278 -14.05 46.71 0.71
N LYS A 279 -14.78 45.66 1.09
CA LYS A 279 -16.05 45.79 1.82
C LYS A 279 -15.86 46.31 3.24
N GLU A 280 -14.74 45.98 3.87
CA GLU A 280 -14.39 46.45 5.20
C GLU A 280 -13.79 47.87 5.19
N ALA A 281 -13.23 48.30 4.05
CA ALA A 281 -12.64 49.63 3.91
C ALA A 281 -13.71 50.73 3.86
N GLN A 282 -13.55 51.76 4.70
CA GLN A 282 -14.42 52.95 4.70
C GLN A 282 -14.19 53.87 3.50
N SER A 283 -13.00 53.83 2.90
CA SER A 283 -12.63 54.62 1.72
C SER A 283 -11.59 53.87 0.90
N PHE A 284 -11.66 54.01 -0.42
CA PHE A 284 -10.67 53.44 -1.34
C PHE A 284 -10.36 54.39 -2.49
N ARG A 285 -9.16 54.25 -3.05
CA ARG A 285 -8.68 55.06 -4.17
C ARG A 285 -8.33 54.17 -5.34
N THR A 286 -8.91 54.47 -6.50
CA THR A 286 -8.62 53.72 -7.74
C THR A 286 -7.79 54.60 -8.67
N LEU A 287 -6.69 54.04 -9.16
CA LEU A 287 -5.86 54.66 -10.19
C LEU A 287 -6.25 54.07 -11.55
N ILE A 288 -6.83 54.89 -12.42
CA ILE A 288 -7.17 54.50 -13.79
C ILE A 288 -6.04 54.96 -14.69
N ARG A 289 -5.31 54.01 -15.29
CA ARG A 289 -4.31 54.32 -16.32
C ARG A 289 -4.99 54.32 -17.68
N LEU A 290 -5.27 55.50 -18.21
CA LEU A 290 -5.80 55.66 -19.56
C LEU A 290 -4.68 55.40 -20.59
N PRO A 291 -4.95 54.65 -21.68
CA PRO A 291 -4.00 54.48 -22.76
C PRO A 291 -3.75 55.85 -23.41
N LEU A 292 -2.50 56.30 -23.40
CA LEU A 292 -2.11 57.59 -23.97
C LEU A 292 -2.10 57.49 -25.50
N TYR A 293 -2.95 58.29 -26.15
CA TYR A 293 -2.80 58.63 -27.57
C TYR A 293 -2.06 59.97 -27.78
N THR A 294 -1.63 60.66 -26.71
CA THR A 294 -0.87 61.93 -26.78
C THR A 294 0.15 62.07 -25.64
N PRO A 295 1.23 62.86 -25.80
CA PRO A 295 2.45 62.79 -24.98
C PRO A 295 2.37 63.58 -23.65
N SER A 296 1.20 63.67 -23.02
CA SER A 296 1.07 64.29 -21.69
C SER A 296 0.28 63.41 -20.74
N SER A 297 0.99 62.83 -19.76
CA SER A 297 0.45 61.92 -18.75
C SER A 297 -0.44 62.70 -17.77
N LYS A 298 -1.76 62.57 -17.87
CA LYS A 298 -2.67 62.98 -16.79
C LYS A 298 -3.06 61.75 -15.97
N ILE A 299 -2.64 61.70 -14.71
CA ILE A 299 -3.12 60.73 -13.73
C ILE A 299 -4.36 61.33 -13.07
N LEU A 300 -5.53 60.76 -13.33
CA LEU A 300 -6.76 61.10 -12.60
C LEU A 300 -6.91 60.12 -11.44
N ALA A 301 -6.91 60.65 -10.24
CA ALA A 301 -7.20 59.91 -9.03
C ALA A 301 -8.61 60.25 -8.55
N PHE A 302 -9.44 59.23 -8.42
CA PHE A 302 -10.77 59.35 -7.84
C PHE A 302 -10.74 58.73 -6.44
N SER A 303 -11.23 59.47 -5.44
CA SER A 303 -11.53 58.95 -4.09
C SER A 303 -13.04 58.74 -3.97
N CYS A 304 -13.44 57.59 -3.44
CA CYS A 304 -14.80 57.32 -3.00
C CYS A 304 -14.79 57.15 -1.48
#